data_AF-A0A6L4ZR56-F1
#
_entry.id   AF-A0A6L4ZR56-F1
#
_cell.length_a   1.000
_cell.length_b   1.000
_cell.length_c   1.000
_cell.angle_alpha   90.00
_cell.angle_beta   90.00
_cell.angle_gamma   90.00
#
_symmetry.space_group_name_H-M   'P 1'
#
loop_
_entity.id
_entity.type
_entity.pdbx_description
1 polymer ?
#
loop_
_entity_poly.entity_id
_entity_poly.type
_entity_poly.pdbx_seq_one_letter_code
_entity_poly.pdbx_strand_id
1 'polypeptide(L)'
;MKPKEKFSKNYDLFGTVLLTGVFVTIGTLLAYYNGLRNLPLIVTVITFTLLISTYCLLSVEQIIFLIRKRFDSNPYLLWLVVMFFFCPYLLYSLGNNSFTLLGAGKLLLFLSLPTIVLFFRDREKNNIKFSWHDFVAILLIWLPFDFRLLNGIWVGKVIYAFNVLVAFSLAIILFIGYRKVEEVGYSFRLDRKILYQGLLNFALFAPLAISLGLVTKFLVWAPRNQGFLPVFLTALGIFLFTALPEELLFRGLIQNLLAKTLGSNNLALIIASIVFGLAHLNNAS
;
A
#
# COMPACT_ATOMS: atom_id res chain seq x y z
N MET A 1 -16.79 -29.94 0.25
CA MET A 1 -16.06 -30.13 -1.02
C MET A 1 -14.56 -29.93 -0.80
N LYS A 2 -13.75 -30.98 -0.96
CA LYS A 2 -12.29 -30.93 -1.17
C LYS A 2 -12.03 -31.10 -2.68
N PRO A 3 -10.86 -30.72 -3.23
CA PRO A 3 -9.66 -30.23 -2.56
C PRO A 3 -9.28 -28.79 -2.97
N LYS A 4 -8.87 -27.98 -1.99
CA LYS A 4 -8.11 -26.74 -2.26
C LYS A 4 -6.83 -27.13 -3.00
N GLU A 5 -6.67 -26.58 -4.20
CA GLU A 5 -5.51 -26.78 -5.05
C GLU A 5 -4.23 -26.55 -4.27
N LYS A 6 -3.41 -27.59 -4.25
CA LYS A 6 -2.06 -27.63 -3.71
C LYS A 6 -1.07 -27.10 -4.77
N PHE A 7 -1.48 -26.13 -5.58
CA PHE A 7 -0.64 -25.55 -6.61
C PHE A 7 0.17 -24.38 -6.04
N SER A 8 1.49 -24.52 -6.16
CA SER A 8 2.45 -23.41 -6.23
C SER A 8 2.84 -22.68 -4.93
N LYS A 9 3.12 -23.40 -3.84
CA LYS A 9 3.69 -22.78 -2.63
C LYS A 9 5.02 -22.01 -2.88
N ASN A 10 5.87 -22.46 -3.80
CA ASN A 10 7.19 -21.85 -4.02
C ASN A 10 7.23 -20.76 -5.10
N TYR A 11 6.31 -20.76 -6.08
CA TYR A 11 6.38 -19.77 -7.15
C TYR A 11 5.91 -18.38 -6.70
N ASP A 12 5.02 -18.30 -5.70
CA ASP A 12 4.57 -17.02 -5.15
C ASP A 12 5.73 -16.25 -4.50
N LEU A 13 6.55 -16.93 -3.68
CA LEU A 13 7.69 -16.31 -3.03
C LEU A 13 8.78 -15.94 -4.05
N PHE A 14 9.12 -16.87 -4.95
CA PHE A 14 10.13 -16.61 -5.98
C PHE A 14 9.74 -15.46 -6.91
N GLY A 15 8.50 -15.45 -7.39
CA GLY A 15 7.96 -14.37 -8.22
C GLY A 15 7.95 -13.03 -7.51
N THR A 16 7.58 -13.02 -6.22
CA THR A 16 7.62 -11.80 -5.38
C THR A 16 9.05 -11.28 -5.20
N VAL A 17 10.02 -12.16 -4.95
CA VAL A 17 11.44 -11.78 -4.82
C VAL A 17 11.98 -11.22 -6.13
N LEU A 18 11.66 -11.87 -7.26
CA LEU A 18 12.07 -11.40 -8.59
C LEU A 18 11.45 -10.03 -8.90
N LEU A 19 10.16 -9.85 -8.64
CA LEU A 19 9.47 -8.57 -8.81
C LEU A 19 10.06 -7.47 -7.92
N THR A 20 10.41 -7.82 -6.68
CA THR A 20 11.09 -6.91 -5.75
C THR A 20 12.44 -6.47 -6.31
N GLY A 21 13.23 -7.40 -6.87
CA GLY A 21 14.49 -7.08 -7.53
C GLY A 21 14.32 -6.12 -8.72
N VAL A 22 13.25 -6.30 -9.51
CA VAL A 22 12.89 -5.37 -10.59
C VAL A 22 12.56 -3.98 -10.04
N PHE A 23 11.73 -3.88 -8.99
CA PHE A 23 11.39 -2.59 -8.38
C PHE A 23 12.61 -1.90 -7.79
N VAL A 24 13.50 -2.62 -7.11
CA VAL A 24 14.76 -2.08 -6.57
C VAL A 24 15.66 -1.55 -7.69
N THR A 25 15.76 -2.30 -8.79
CA THR A 25 16.57 -1.88 -9.96
C THR A 25 16.02 -0.60 -10.57
N ILE A 26 14.71 -0.55 -10.83
CA ILE A 26 14.04 0.64 -11.37
C ILE A 26 14.17 1.83 -10.40
N GLY A 27 13.94 1.61 -9.11
CA GLY A 27 14.07 2.63 -8.07
C GLY A 27 15.50 3.19 -7.98
N THR A 28 16.51 2.34 -8.12
CA THR A 28 17.92 2.74 -8.15
C THR A 28 18.24 3.59 -9.37
N LEU A 29 17.78 3.18 -10.56
CA LEU A 29 17.95 3.97 -11.79
C LEU A 29 17.27 5.32 -11.66
N LEU A 30 16.03 5.37 -11.17
CA LEU A 30 15.30 6.63 -10.95
C LEU A 30 16.01 7.53 -9.93
N ALA A 31 16.50 6.98 -8.83
CA ALA A 31 17.27 7.73 -7.83
C ALA A 31 18.53 8.35 -8.47
N TYR A 32 19.24 7.59 -9.30
CA TYR A 32 20.39 8.07 -10.05
C TYR A 32 20.00 9.16 -11.07
N TYR A 33 18.95 8.99 -11.87
CA TYR A 33 18.50 10.01 -12.83
C TYR A 33 18.03 11.30 -12.16
N ASN A 34 17.49 11.21 -10.93
CA ASN A 34 17.12 12.37 -10.13
C ASN A 34 18.31 13.12 -9.49
N GLY A 35 19.54 12.73 -9.84
CA GLY A 35 20.77 13.42 -9.42
C GLY A 35 21.32 12.98 -8.07
N LEU A 36 20.79 11.91 -7.46
CA LEU A 36 21.41 11.34 -6.26
C LEU A 36 22.73 10.65 -6.63
N ARG A 37 23.76 10.87 -5.83
CA ARG A 37 25.12 10.33 -6.04
C ARG A 37 25.71 9.87 -4.71
N ASN A 38 26.72 9.01 -4.76
CA ASN A 38 27.53 8.58 -3.61
C ASN A 38 26.66 8.10 -2.42
N LEU A 39 26.95 8.62 -1.22
CA LEU A 39 26.29 8.22 0.01
C LEU A 39 24.76 8.44 -0.01
N PRO A 40 24.23 9.61 -0.41
CA PRO A 40 22.77 9.79 -0.54
C PRO A 40 22.08 8.77 -1.43
N LEU A 41 22.72 8.35 -2.53
CA LEU A 41 22.18 7.31 -3.40
C LEU A 41 22.15 5.96 -2.68
N ILE A 42 23.26 5.55 -2.07
CA ILE A 42 23.38 4.27 -1.36
C ILE A 42 22.34 4.18 -0.25
N VAL A 43 22.26 5.21 0.60
CA VAL A 43 21.31 5.28 1.72
C VAL A 43 19.87 5.20 1.19
N THR A 44 19.54 5.97 0.14
CA THR A 44 18.21 5.94 -0.49
C THR A 44 17.86 4.55 -1.02
N VAL A 45 18.78 3.89 -1.72
CA VAL A 45 18.57 2.56 -2.31
C VAL A 45 18.39 1.52 -1.22
N ILE A 46 19.18 1.55 -0.14
CA ILE A 46 19.04 0.63 0.99
C ILE A 46 17.68 0.83 1.67
N THR A 47 17.31 2.07 2.01
CA THR A 47 16.00 2.38 2.61
C THR A 47 14.86 1.92 1.71
N PHE A 48 14.93 2.25 0.42
CA PHE A 48 13.91 1.84 -0.55
C PHE A 48 13.81 0.31 -0.63
N THR A 49 14.94 -0.39 -0.71
CA THR A 49 15.00 -1.86 -0.77
C THR A 49 14.36 -2.49 0.45
N LEU A 50 14.64 -1.99 1.66
CA LEU A 50 14.02 -2.49 2.88
C LEU A 50 12.50 -2.31 2.87
N LEU A 51 12.03 -1.12 2.49
CA LEU A 51 10.61 -0.79 2.47
C LEU A 51 9.84 -1.56 1.38
N ILE A 52 10.35 -1.57 0.15
CA ILE A 52 9.68 -2.25 -0.98
C ILE A 52 9.70 -3.77 -0.81
N SER A 53 10.80 -4.33 -0.29
CA SER A 53 10.86 -5.77 -0.01
C SER A 53 9.85 -6.17 1.05
N THR A 54 9.72 -5.37 2.11
CA THR A 54 8.72 -5.62 3.15
C THR A 54 7.31 -5.56 2.57
N TYR A 55 7.00 -4.51 1.80
CA TYR A 55 5.71 -4.33 1.14
C TYR A 55 5.37 -5.53 0.23
N CYS A 56 6.32 -5.96 -0.60
CA CYS A 56 6.16 -7.11 -1.50
C CYS A 56 6.02 -8.43 -0.73
N LEU A 57 6.85 -8.70 0.27
CA LEU A 57 6.81 -9.93 1.07
C LEU A 57 5.50 -10.08 1.83
N LEU A 58 4.89 -8.98 2.26
CA LEU A 58 3.57 -8.98 2.90
C LEU A 58 2.44 -9.40 1.94
N SER A 59 2.69 -9.51 0.64
CA SER A 59 1.74 -10.06 -0.33
C SER A 59 1.76 -11.60 -0.37
N VAL A 60 2.79 -12.23 0.21
CA VAL A 60 2.97 -13.68 0.21
C VAL A 60 2.14 -14.29 1.34
N GLU A 61 1.18 -15.14 0.97
CA GLU A 61 0.26 -15.77 1.93
C GLU A 61 0.99 -16.53 3.05
N GLN A 62 2.13 -17.15 2.76
CA GLN A 62 2.92 -17.88 3.76
C GLN A 62 3.52 -16.94 4.81
N ILE A 63 4.01 -15.77 4.39
CA ILE A 63 4.57 -14.76 5.29
C ILE A 63 3.45 -14.24 6.20
N ILE A 64 2.28 -13.91 5.65
CA ILE A 64 1.12 -13.48 6.43
C ILE A 64 0.66 -14.57 7.40
N PHE A 65 0.64 -15.84 6.98
CA PHE A 65 0.30 -16.96 7.86
C PHE A 65 1.28 -17.08 9.04
N LEU A 66 2.59 -16.94 8.79
CA LEU A 66 3.61 -16.96 9.84
C LEU A 66 3.45 -15.78 10.79
N ILE A 67 3.22 -14.56 10.27
CA ILE A 67 2.97 -13.36 11.07
C ILE A 67 1.75 -13.56 11.98
N ARG A 68 0.63 -14.04 11.42
CA ARG A 68 -0.61 -14.35 12.16
C ARG A 68 -0.34 -15.33 13.30
N LYS A 69 0.34 -16.44 13.01
CA LYS A 69 0.68 -17.46 14.00
C LYS A 69 1.50 -16.85 15.15
N ARG A 70 2.45 -15.97 14.84
CA ARG A 70 3.29 -15.31 15.85
C ARG A 70 2.49 -14.31 16.68
N PHE A 71 1.58 -13.54 16.10
CA PHE A 71 0.69 -12.64 16.82
C PHE A 71 -0.32 -13.36 17.72
N ASP A 72 -0.76 -14.55 17.31
CA ASP A 72 -1.62 -15.41 18.13
C ASP A 72 -0.88 -15.96 19.35
N SER A 73 0.40 -16.30 19.21
CA SER A 73 1.23 -16.73 20.35
C SER A 73 1.65 -15.56 21.24
N ASN A 74 2.01 -14.41 20.67
CA ASN A 74 2.40 -13.22 21.42
C ASN A 74 1.82 -11.94 20.77
N PRO A 75 0.69 -11.43 21.29
CA PRO A 75 0.14 -10.10 21.04
C PRO A 75 1.15 -8.96 20.87
N TYR A 76 2.10 -8.85 21.80
CA TYR A 76 2.98 -7.70 21.93
C TYR A 76 4.03 -7.65 20.80
N LEU A 77 4.21 -8.75 20.07
CA LEU A 77 5.07 -8.76 18.88
C LEU A 77 4.58 -7.79 17.80
N LEU A 78 3.29 -7.44 17.78
CA LEU A 78 2.77 -6.40 16.89
C LEU A 78 3.56 -5.09 17.04
N TRP A 79 3.81 -4.66 18.28
CA TRP A 79 4.55 -3.43 18.55
C TRP A 79 5.97 -3.50 18.05
N LEU A 80 6.66 -4.63 18.23
CA LEU A 80 8.01 -4.81 17.71
C LEU A 80 8.02 -4.70 16.18
N VAL A 81 7.10 -5.39 15.50
CA VAL A 81 7.01 -5.38 14.03
C VAL A 81 6.66 -3.98 13.49
N VAL A 82 5.74 -3.27 14.14
CA VAL A 82 5.36 -1.91 13.74
C VAL A 82 6.51 -0.93 13.99
N MET A 83 7.17 -1.00 15.15
CA MET A 83 8.29 -0.12 15.49
C MET A 83 9.54 -0.39 14.64
N PHE A 84 9.65 -1.57 14.04
CA PHE A 84 10.72 -1.86 13.08
C PHE A 84 10.68 -0.91 11.86
N PHE A 85 9.52 -0.36 11.49
CA PHE A 85 9.43 0.67 10.43
C PHE A 85 10.09 2.01 10.81
N PHE A 86 10.47 2.20 12.07
CA PHE A 86 11.30 3.33 12.49
C PHE A 86 12.78 3.15 12.08
N CYS A 87 13.26 1.92 11.90
CA CYS A 87 14.65 1.65 11.50
C CYS A 87 14.99 2.22 10.10
N PRO A 88 14.17 2.02 9.04
CA PRO A 88 14.39 2.66 7.74
C PRO A 88 14.45 4.20 7.83
N TYR A 89 13.68 4.81 8.75
CA TYR A 89 13.72 6.25 8.99
C TYR A 89 15.05 6.70 9.59
N LEU A 90 15.52 6.03 10.65
CA LEU A 90 16.82 6.35 11.25
C LEU A 90 17.95 6.17 10.22
N LEU A 91 17.94 5.06 9.48
CA LEU A 91 18.94 4.79 8.44
C LEU A 91 18.97 5.89 7.37
N TYR A 92 17.79 6.29 6.88
CA TYR A 92 17.70 7.31 5.83
C TYR A 92 18.10 8.70 6.33
N SER A 93 17.54 9.09 7.47
CA SER A 93 17.65 10.44 7.98
C SER A 93 19.04 10.73 8.55
N LEU A 94 19.64 9.78 9.29
CA LEU A 94 21.03 9.89 9.75
C LEU A 94 22.00 9.79 8.58
N GLY A 95 21.77 8.87 7.63
CA GLY A 95 22.63 8.69 6.46
C GLY A 95 22.67 9.90 5.52
N ASN A 96 21.64 10.75 5.54
CA ASN A 96 21.56 12.00 4.76
C ASN A 96 21.72 13.27 5.62
N ASN A 97 22.08 13.15 6.91
CA ASN A 97 22.13 14.28 7.86
C ASN A 97 20.85 15.15 7.85
N SER A 98 19.70 14.51 7.71
CA SER A 98 18.37 15.14 7.62
C SER A 98 17.43 14.74 8.76
N PHE A 99 17.99 14.15 9.83
CA PHE A 99 17.22 13.79 11.00
C PHE A 99 16.59 15.01 11.66
N THR A 100 15.28 14.92 11.91
CA THR A 100 14.53 15.91 12.67
C THR A 100 13.75 15.23 13.78
N LEU A 101 13.72 15.86 14.97
CA LEU A 101 12.93 15.34 16.10
C LEU A 101 11.43 15.38 15.77
N LEU A 102 10.99 16.40 15.03
CA LEU A 102 9.60 16.51 14.58
C LEU A 102 9.21 15.38 13.60
N GLY A 103 10.06 15.08 12.61
CA GLY A 103 9.83 13.96 11.68
C GLY A 103 9.78 12.60 12.40
N ALA A 104 10.69 12.41 13.36
CA ALA A 104 10.70 11.22 14.22
C ALA A 104 9.40 11.09 15.03
N GLY A 105 8.98 12.17 15.71
CA GLY A 105 7.76 12.20 16.49
C GLY A 105 6.51 11.97 15.64
N LYS A 106 6.42 12.59 14.46
CA LYS A 106 5.34 12.33 13.49
C LYS A 106 5.26 10.87 13.09
N LEU A 107 6.39 10.25 12.74
CA LEU A 107 6.42 8.84 12.36
C LEU A 107 6.02 7.93 13.53
N LEU A 108 6.53 8.17 14.73
CA LEU A 108 6.16 7.39 15.91
C LEU A 108 4.66 7.49 16.22
N LEU A 109 4.08 8.69 16.14
CA LEU A 109 2.65 8.89 16.30
C LEU A 109 1.85 8.16 15.22
N PHE A 110 2.28 8.29 13.96
CA PHE A 110 1.63 7.63 12.84
C PHE A 110 1.65 6.09 12.95
N LEU A 111 2.76 5.52 13.41
CA LEU A 111 2.85 4.08 13.66
C LEU A 111 2.05 3.64 14.89
N SER A 112 2.07 4.42 15.97
CA SER A 112 1.49 4.03 17.26
C SER A 112 -0.03 4.18 17.30
N LEU A 113 -0.58 5.30 16.83
CA LEU A 113 -2.01 5.61 17.00
C LEU A 113 -2.96 4.53 16.42
N PRO A 114 -2.87 4.14 15.12
CA PRO A 114 -3.73 3.07 14.60
C PRO A 114 -3.43 1.72 15.25
N THR A 115 -2.18 1.49 15.69
CA THR A 115 -1.78 0.27 16.41
C THR A 115 -2.46 0.18 17.76
N ILE A 116 -2.53 1.26 18.55
CA ILE A 116 -3.23 1.32 19.85
C ILE A 116 -4.70 1.00 19.66
N VAL A 117 -5.36 1.64 18.70
CA VAL A 117 -6.79 1.47 18.43
C VAL A 117 -7.14 0.02 18.11
N LEU A 118 -6.29 -0.67 17.36
CA LEU A 118 -6.52 -2.07 16.99
C LEU A 118 -5.98 -3.06 18.03
N PHE A 119 -4.98 -2.69 18.84
CA PHE A 119 -4.33 -3.61 19.78
C PHE A 119 -5.34 -4.18 20.79
N PHE A 120 -6.24 -3.35 21.30
CA PHE A 120 -7.24 -3.74 22.30
C PHE A 120 -8.48 -4.42 21.74
N ARG A 121 -8.53 -4.65 20.42
CA ARG A 121 -9.69 -5.25 19.76
C ARG A 121 -9.63 -6.78 19.75
N ASP A 122 -10.81 -7.39 19.85
CA ASP A 122 -10.97 -8.83 19.70
C ASP A 122 -10.48 -9.32 18.34
N ARG A 123 -9.75 -10.42 18.39
CA ARG A 123 -9.05 -11.03 17.25
C ARG A 123 -9.75 -12.28 16.74
N GLU A 124 -10.93 -12.58 17.28
CA GLU A 124 -11.63 -13.81 16.97
C GLU A 124 -12.01 -13.86 15.49
N LYS A 125 -11.64 -14.98 14.86
CA LYS A 125 -11.81 -15.22 13.43
C LYS A 125 -13.27 -15.13 12.97
N ASN A 126 -14.24 -15.26 13.88
CA ASN A 126 -15.67 -15.30 13.57
C ASN A 126 -16.37 -13.94 13.72
N ASN A 127 -15.71 -12.90 14.23
CA ASN A 127 -16.31 -11.57 14.42
C ASN A 127 -15.64 -10.49 13.55
N ILE A 128 -15.52 -10.76 12.25
CA ILE A 128 -14.98 -9.85 11.23
C ILE A 128 -16.05 -8.81 10.83
N LYS A 129 -16.90 -8.36 11.77
CA LYS A 129 -17.79 -7.23 11.54
C LYS A 129 -17.00 -5.94 11.59
N PHE A 130 -17.37 -4.99 10.75
CA PHE A 130 -16.86 -3.63 10.75
C PHE A 130 -17.22 -2.98 12.07
N SER A 131 -16.25 -2.29 12.64
CA SER A 131 -16.44 -1.57 13.88
C SER A 131 -15.94 -0.15 13.76
N TRP A 132 -16.33 0.64 14.75
CA TRP A 132 -15.77 1.96 14.95
C TRP A 132 -14.24 1.94 15.10
N HIS A 133 -13.64 0.94 15.74
CA HIS A 133 -12.18 0.83 15.87
C HIS A 133 -11.50 0.61 14.51
N ASP A 134 -12.09 -0.24 13.66
CA ASP A 134 -11.58 -0.45 12.30
C ASP A 134 -11.71 0.82 11.48
N PHE A 135 -12.83 1.52 11.59
CA PHE A 135 -13.05 2.80 10.93
C PHE A 135 -12.04 3.86 11.38
N VAL A 136 -11.86 4.04 12.70
CA VAL A 136 -10.89 4.99 13.25
C VAL A 136 -9.46 4.63 12.83
N ALA A 137 -9.08 3.36 12.87
CA ALA A 137 -7.75 2.94 12.43
C ALA A 137 -7.53 3.16 10.93
N ILE A 138 -8.54 2.92 10.08
CA ILE A 138 -8.51 3.26 8.65
C ILE A 138 -8.31 4.77 8.48
N LEU A 139 -9.07 5.61 9.18
CA LEU A 139 -8.95 7.06 9.11
C LEU A 139 -7.58 7.56 9.59
N LEU A 140 -7.04 6.97 10.67
CA LEU A 140 -5.72 7.33 11.21
C LEU A 140 -4.57 6.98 10.27
N ILE A 141 -4.76 6.03 9.35
CA ILE A 141 -3.79 5.72 8.30
C ILE A 141 -4.03 6.61 7.07
N TRP A 142 -5.29 6.71 6.64
CA TRP A 142 -5.66 7.36 5.39
C TRP A 142 -5.57 8.89 5.46
N LEU A 143 -6.14 9.54 6.49
CA LEU A 143 -6.19 11.01 6.54
C LEU A 143 -4.79 11.66 6.64
N PRO A 144 -3.84 11.16 7.46
CA PRO A 144 -2.50 11.75 7.47
C PRO A 144 -1.77 11.60 6.13
N PHE A 145 -2.06 10.54 5.39
CA PHE A 145 -1.54 10.33 4.06
C PHE A 145 -2.16 11.30 3.05
N ASP A 146 -3.49 11.37 2.99
CA ASP A 146 -4.26 12.19 2.04
C ASP A 146 -4.00 13.70 2.23
N PHE A 147 -4.06 14.18 3.48
CA PHE A 147 -3.76 15.58 3.83
C PHE A 147 -2.26 15.89 3.86
N ARG A 148 -1.40 14.95 3.43
CA ARG A 148 0.06 15.12 3.37
C ARG A 148 0.68 15.52 4.72
N LEU A 149 0.07 15.14 5.84
CA LEU A 149 0.58 15.41 7.19
C LEU A 149 1.91 14.71 7.46
N LEU A 150 2.17 13.63 6.71
CA LEU A 150 3.43 12.87 6.69
C LEU A 150 4.58 13.63 5.99
N ASN A 151 4.32 14.81 5.40
CA ASN A 151 5.39 15.66 4.89
C ASN A 151 6.31 16.11 6.03
N GLY A 152 7.61 16.14 5.73
CA GLY A 152 8.66 16.48 6.70
C GLY A 152 9.08 15.32 7.60
N ILE A 153 8.52 14.11 7.44
CA ILE A 153 9.13 12.89 8.01
C ILE A 153 10.43 12.61 7.25
N TRP A 154 10.34 12.44 5.93
CA TRP A 154 11.51 12.26 5.06
C TRP A 154 11.88 13.58 4.41
N VAL A 155 13.18 13.84 4.25
CA VAL A 155 13.70 15.01 3.54
C VAL A 155 14.42 14.52 2.27
N GLY A 156 14.01 14.99 1.10
CA GLY A 156 14.63 14.61 -0.17
C GLY A 156 13.64 14.49 -1.33
N LYS A 157 14.03 13.79 -2.40
CA LYS A 157 13.22 13.65 -3.62
C LYS A 157 12.30 12.43 -3.64
N VAL A 158 12.45 11.51 -2.69
CA VAL A 158 11.75 10.21 -2.65
C VAL A 158 10.71 10.09 -1.52
N ILE A 159 10.33 11.24 -0.94
CA ILE A 159 9.48 11.35 0.26
C ILE A 159 8.14 10.61 0.08
N TYR A 160 7.49 10.82 -1.06
CA TYR A 160 6.17 10.26 -1.34
C TYR A 160 6.19 8.72 -1.32
N ALA A 161 7.14 8.11 -2.03
CA ALA A 161 7.26 6.66 -2.12
C ALA A 161 7.47 6.02 -0.73
N PHE A 162 8.32 6.62 0.12
CA PHE A 162 8.56 6.11 1.47
C PHE A 162 7.32 6.21 2.37
N ASN A 163 6.61 7.34 2.31
CA ASN A 163 5.35 7.52 3.04
C ASN A 163 4.32 6.46 2.64
N VAL A 164 4.14 6.22 1.34
CA VAL A 164 3.25 5.15 0.84
C VAL A 164 3.69 3.79 1.37
N LEU A 165 4.95 3.42 1.17
CA LEU A 165 5.42 2.08 1.55
C LEU A 165 5.27 1.82 3.04
N VAL A 166 5.53 2.81 3.90
CA VAL A 166 5.32 2.68 5.36
C VAL A 166 3.82 2.61 5.70
N ALA A 167 3.01 3.54 5.20
CA ALA A 167 1.58 3.62 5.51
C ALA A 167 0.83 2.34 5.12
N PHE A 168 1.07 1.84 3.91
CA PHE A 168 0.33 0.69 3.41
C PHE A 168 0.91 -0.64 3.91
N SER A 169 2.22 -0.73 4.19
CA SER A 169 2.75 -1.88 4.94
C SER A 169 2.17 -1.96 6.35
N LEU A 170 2.02 -0.81 7.04
CA LEU A 170 1.34 -0.74 8.33
C LEU A 170 -0.11 -1.21 8.23
N ALA A 171 -0.85 -0.73 7.23
CA ALA A 171 -2.24 -1.17 6.99
C ALA A 171 -2.33 -2.69 6.77
N ILE A 172 -1.43 -3.27 5.97
CA ILE A 172 -1.39 -4.72 5.73
C ILE A 172 -1.11 -5.48 7.03
N ILE A 173 -0.12 -5.06 7.81
CA ILE A 173 0.23 -5.72 9.08
C ILE A 173 -0.93 -5.63 10.07
N LEU A 174 -1.57 -4.47 10.20
CA LEU A 174 -2.67 -4.27 11.14
C LEU A 174 -3.94 -5.00 10.72
N PHE A 175 -4.39 -4.84 9.47
CA PHE A 175 -5.66 -5.41 9.04
C PHE A 175 -5.54 -6.85 8.55
N ILE A 176 -4.58 -7.15 7.69
CA ILE A 176 -4.41 -8.51 7.15
C ILE A 176 -3.63 -9.38 8.13
N GLY A 177 -2.57 -8.86 8.75
CA GLY A 177 -1.74 -9.62 9.70
C GLY A 177 -2.41 -9.83 11.04
N TYR A 178 -2.78 -8.75 11.74
CA TYR A 178 -3.23 -8.80 13.12
C TYR A 178 -4.75 -8.99 13.25
N ARG A 179 -5.55 -8.18 12.56
CA ARG A 179 -7.03 -8.24 12.54
C ARG A 179 -7.57 -9.37 11.65
N LYS A 180 -6.70 -10.02 10.86
CA LYS A 180 -7.00 -11.17 10.00
C LYS A 180 -8.15 -10.92 9.01
N VAL A 181 -8.24 -9.70 8.45
CA VAL A 181 -9.16 -9.44 7.34
C VAL A 181 -8.76 -10.35 6.16
N GLU A 182 -9.69 -11.20 5.75
CA GLU A 182 -9.52 -12.11 4.60
C GLU A 182 -10.13 -11.48 3.33
N GLU A 183 -9.73 -11.95 2.15
CA GLU A 183 -10.30 -11.53 0.84
C GLU A 183 -10.05 -10.06 0.47
N VAL A 184 -8.92 -9.50 0.91
CA VAL A 184 -8.54 -8.11 0.65
C VAL A 184 -8.03 -7.88 -0.79
N GLY A 185 -7.74 -8.96 -1.54
CA GLY A 185 -7.27 -8.86 -2.93
C GLY A 185 -5.79 -8.45 -3.10
N TYR A 186 -5.05 -8.31 -2.01
CA TYR A 186 -3.63 -7.94 -2.03
C TYR A 186 -2.73 -9.15 -2.31
N SER A 187 -2.21 -9.25 -3.54
CA SER A 187 -1.24 -10.28 -3.94
C SER A 187 -0.43 -9.84 -5.16
N PHE A 188 0.89 -10.10 -5.17
CA PHE A 188 1.76 -9.84 -6.33
C PHE A 188 1.88 -11.04 -7.29
N ARG A 189 0.86 -11.89 -7.36
CA ARG A 189 0.83 -13.04 -8.29
C ARG A 189 0.75 -12.58 -9.75
N LEU A 190 1.83 -12.81 -10.49
CA LEU A 190 1.90 -12.61 -11.94
C LEU A 190 1.43 -13.88 -12.66
N ASP A 191 0.12 -14.03 -12.82
CA ASP A 191 -0.47 -15.04 -13.71
C ASP A 191 -0.81 -14.39 -15.06
N ARG A 192 -0.51 -15.09 -16.16
CA ARG A 192 -0.91 -14.68 -17.51
C ARG A 192 -2.42 -14.46 -17.63
N LYS A 193 -3.23 -15.27 -16.93
CA LYS A 193 -4.69 -15.12 -16.90
C LYS A 193 -5.11 -13.82 -16.22
N ILE A 194 -4.50 -13.50 -15.08
CA ILE A 194 -4.76 -12.24 -14.36
C ILE A 194 -4.35 -11.05 -15.22
N LEU A 195 -3.18 -11.12 -15.87
CA LEU A 195 -2.71 -10.06 -16.74
C LEU A 195 -3.63 -9.85 -17.95
N TYR A 196 -4.07 -10.94 -18.60
CA TYR A 196 -5.01 -10.87 -19.72
C TYR A 196 -6.35 -10.27 -19.30
N GLN A 197 -6.92 -10.72 -18.19
CA GLN A 197 -8.18 -10.17 -17.66
C GLN A 197 -8.03 -8.70 -17.29
N GLY A 198 -6.91 -8.32 -16.66
CA GLY A 198 -6.61 -6.92 -16.32
C GLY A 198 -6.51 -6.05 -17.57
N LEU A 199 -5.78 -6.50 -18.59
CA LEU A 199 -5.65 -5.78 -19.87
C LEU A 199 -6.98 -5.67 -20.61
N LEU A 200 -7.79 -6.74 -20.62
CA LEU A 200 -9.12 -6.73 -21.24
C LEU A 200 -10.05 -5.74 -20.54
N ASN A 201 -10.13 -5.80 -19.21
CA ASN A 201 -10.95 -4.87 -18.42
C ASN A 201 -10.49 -3.43 -18.60
N PHE A 202 -9.18 -3.19 -18.63
CA PHE A 202 -8.61 -1.88 -18.93
C PHE A 202 -9.00 -1.40 -20.34
N ALA A 203 -8.87 -2.25 -21.35
CA ALA A 203 -9.23 -1.92 -22.74
C ALA A 203 -10.72 -1.62 -22.92
N LEU A 204 -11.59 -2.29 -22.18
CA LEU A 204 -13.03 -2.03 -22.19
C LEU A 204 -13.40 -0.76 -21.41
N PHE A 205 -12.73 -0.50 -20.28
CA PHE A 205 -13.00 0.65 -19.43
C PHE A 205 -12.38 1.95 -19.97
N ALA A 206 -11.19 1.90 -20.57
CA ALA A 206 -10.45 3.09 -20.98
C ALA A 206 -11.22 4.00 -21.95
N PRO A 207 -11.92 3.51 -23.00
CA PRO A 207 -12.72 4.37 -23.87
C PRO A 207 -13.81 5.14 -23.11
N LEU A 208 -14.47 4.49 -22.15
CA LEU A 208 -15.49 5.12 -21.30
C LEU A 208 -14.86 6.17 -20.37
N ALA A 209 -13.77 5.82 -19.70
CA ALA A 209 -13.08 6.73 -18.79
C ALA A 209 -12.47 7.95 -19.51
N ILE A 210 -11.86 7.73 -20.67
CA ILE A 210 -11.26 8.80 -21.49
C ILE A 210 -12.35 9.72 -22.03
N SER A 211 -13.42 9.16 -22.60
CA SER A 211 -14.52 9.97 -23.13
C SER A 211 -15.20 10.80 -22.04
N LEU A 212 -15.53 10.20 -20.90
CA LEU A 212 -16.09 10.92 -19.76
C LEU A 212 -15.12 11.98 -19.23
N GLY A 213 -13.83 11.65 -19.07
CA GLY A 213 -12.82 12.58 -18.59
C GLY A 213 -12.64 13.80 -19.51
N LEU A 214 -12.70 13.62 -20.83
CA LEU A 214 -12.65 14.72 -21.80
C LEU A 214 -13.91 15.59 -21.75
N VAL A 215 -15.10 14.98 -21.64
CA VAL A 215 -16.39 15.69 -21.57
C VAL A 215 -16.50 16.51 -20.28
N THR A 216 -16.06 15.95 -19.15
CA THR A 216 -16.07 16.66 -17.86
C THR A 216 -14.89 17.63 -17.70
N LYS A 217 -13.97 17.69 -18.68
CA LYS A 217 -12.70 18.44 -18.62
C LYS A 217 -11.76 18.01 -17.48
N PHE A 218 -11.99 16.85 -16.90
CA PHE A 218 -11.05 16.22 -15.97
C PHE A 218 -9.76 15.78 -16.68
N LEU A 219 -9.87 15.36 -17.94
CA LEU A 219 -8.74 15.11 -18.83
C LEU A 219 -8.62 16.24 -19.84
N VAL A 220 -7.39 16.76 -19.99
CA VAL A 220 -7.05 17.70 -21.05
C VAL A 220 -6.20 16.97 -22.08
N TRP A 221 -6.62 17.04 -23.34
CA TRP A 221 -5.82 16.53 -24.44
C TRP A 221 -4.55 17.38 -24.62
N ALA A 222 -3.42 16.88 -24.12
CA ALA A 222 -2.12 17.52 -24.21
C ALA A 222 -1.04 16.49 -24.60
N PRO A 223 -1.10 15.93 -25.82
CA PRO A 223 -0.13 14.95 -26.26
C PRO A 223 1.27 15.56 -26.23
N ARG A 224 2.15 14.94 -25.44
CA ARG A 224 3.56 15.31 -25.36
C ARG A 224 4.36 14.13 -25.85
N ASN A 225 5.30 14.37 -26.77
CA ASN A 225 6.25 13.33 -27.21
C ASN A 225 7.24 13.03 -26.08
N GLN A 226 6.77 12.21 -25.13
CA GLN A 226 7.58 11.57 -24.13
C GLN A 226 7.82 10.16 -24.66
N GLY A 227 9.08 9.73 -24.77
CA GLY A 227 9.39 8.38 -25.23
C GLY A 227 8.68 7.30 -24.38
N PHE A 228 8.61 6.08 -24.90
CA PHE A 228 7.90 4.97 -24.24
C PHE A 228 8.36 4.73 -22.79
N LEU A 229 9.66 4.77 -22.53
CA LEU A 229 10.23 4.44 -21.21
C LEU A 229 9.77 5.40 -20.09
N PRO A 230 9.85 6.74 -20.23
CA PRO A 230 9.27 7.69 -19.26
C PRO A 230 7.78 7.47 -18.98
N VAL A 231 6.99 7.21 -20.02
CA VAL A 231 5.54 6.96 -19.89
C VAL A 231 5.30 5.68 -19.09
N PHE A 232 6.02 4.60 -19.44
CA PHE A 232 5.92 3.33 -18.75
C PHE A 232 6.32 3.43 -17.27
N LEU A 233 7.42 4.12 -16.96
CA LEU A 233 7.88 4.33 -15.58
C LEU A 233 6.89 5.17 -14.76
N THR A 234 6.26 6.17 -15.38
CA THR A 234 5.22 6.99 -14.75
C THR A 234 3.98 6.15 -14.46
N ALA A 235 3.51 5.36 -15.43
CA ALA A 235 2.38 4.45 -15.25
C ALA A 235 2.64 3.41 -14.15
N LEU A 236 3.86 2.86 -14.10
CA LEU A 236 4.27 1.93 -13.06
C LEU A 236 4.29 2.59 -11.68
N GLY A 237 4.79 3.82 -11.58
CA GLY A 237 4.80 4.60 -10.34
C GLY A 237 3.38 4.91 -9.84
N ILE A 238 2.48 5.33 -10.73
CA ILE A 238 1.07 5.55 -10.41
C ILE A 238 0.42 4.25 -9.95
N PHE A 239 0.65 3.15 -10.68
CA PHE A 239 0.13 1.85 -10.30
C PHE A 239 0.59 1.43 -8.89
N LEU A 240 1.89 1.51 -8.62
CA LEU A 240 2.48 1.02 -7.38
C LEU A 240 2.16 1.91 -6.17
N PHE A 241 2.22 3.23 -6.35
CA PHE A 241 2.16 4.19 -5.23
C PHE A 241 0.83 4.94 -5.12
N THR A 242 -0.13 4.69 -6.02
CA THR A 242 -1.45 5.31 -5.99
C THR A 242 -2.54 4.25 -6.14
N ALA A 243 -2.58 3.55 -7.27
CA ALA A 243 -3.67 2.62 -7.57
C ALA A 243 -3.72 1.40 -6.62
N LEU A 244 -2.58 0.74 -6.36
CA LEU A 244 -2.52 -0.40 -5.44
C LEU A 244 -2.92 0.00 -4.00
N PRO A 245 -2.36 1.08 -3.43
CA PRO A 245 -2.81 1.63 -2.15
C PRO A 245 -4.33 1.92 -2.08
N GLU A 246 -4.88 2.59 -3.09
CA GLU A 246 -6.31 2.90 -3.15
C GLU A 246 -7.18 1.64 -3.25
N GLU A 247 -6.82 0.70 -4.12
CA GLU A 247 -7.54 -0.58 -4.24
C GLU A 247 -7.53 -1.36 -2.91
N LEU A 248 -6.38 -1.41 -2.25
CA LEU A 248 -6.23 -2.03 -0.92
C LEU A 248 -7.13 -1.34 0.12
N LEU A 249 -7.14 -0.01 0.18
CA LEU A 249 -7.89 0.75 1.16
C LEU A 249 -9.40 0.67 0.92
N PHE A 250 -9.85 1.01 -0.28
CA PHE A 250 -11.27 1.18 -0.58
C PHE A 250 -11.96 -0.14 -0.86
N ARG A 251 -11.39 -0.98 -1.73
CA ARG A 251 -12.01 -2.27 -2.08
C ARG A 251 -11.59 -3.36 -1.11
N GLY A 252 -10.31 -3.44 -0.82
CA GLY A 252 -9.74 -4.47 0.04
C GLY A 252 -10.20 -4.37 1.48
N LEU A 253 -10.22 -3.17 2.07
CA LEU A 253 -10.60 -2.96 3.48
C LEU A 253 -12.02 -2.42 3.62
N ILE A 254 -12.32 -1.22 3.16
CA ILE A 254 -13.61 -0.55 3.43
C ILE A 254 -14.79 -1.37 2.88
N GLN A 255 -14.80 -1.65 1.58
CA GLN A 255 -15.87 -2.41 0.94
C GLN A 255 -15.99 -3.82 1.52
N ASN A 256 -14.89 -4.54 1.70
CA ASN A 256 -14.88 -5.89 2.25
C ASN A 256 -15.47 -5.94 3.67
N LEU A 257 -15.06 -5.02 4.55
CA LEU A 257 -15.58 -4.96 5.90
C LEU A 257 -17.06 -4.56 5.93
N LEU A 258 -17.48 -3.61 5.08
CA LEU A 258 -18.89 -3.24 4.92
C LEU A 258 -19.71 -4.43 4.42
N ALA A 259 -19.21 -5.18 3.43
CA ALA A 259 -19.90 -6.35 2.87
C ALA A 259 -20.15 -7.41 3.95
N LYS A 260 -19.13 -7.70 4.77
CA LYS A 260 -19.24 -8.65 5.90
C LYS A 260 -20.16 -8.17 7.01
N THR A 261 -20.38 -6.86 7.13
CA THR A 261 -21.21 -6.26 8.18
C THR A 261 -22.67 -6.15 7.76
N LEU A 262 -22.89 -5.68 6.53
CA LEU A 262 -24.22 -5.47 5.96
C LEU A 262 -24.81 -6.76 5.37
N GLY A 263 -23.99 -7.80 5.17
CA GLY A 263 -24.40 -9.03 4.49
C GLY A 263 -24.73 -8.82 3.00
N SER A 264 -24.32 -7.69 2.42
CA SER A 264 -24.64 -7.30 1.04
C SER A 264 -23.44 -6.66 0.35
N ASN A 265 -22.92 -7.35 -0.67
CA ASN A 265 -21.83 -6.85 -1.51
C ASN A 265 -22.24 -5.60 -2.29
N ASN A 266 -23.50 -5.52 -2.74
CA ASN A 266 -23.99 -4.39 -3.54
C ASN A 266 -24.06 -3.11 -2.71
N LEU A 267 -24.60 -3.19 -1.48
CA LEU A 267 -24.65 -2.03 -0.59
C LEU A 267 -23.25 -1.58 -0.20
N ALA A 268 -22.36 -2.53 0.10
CA ALA A 268 -20.97 -2.23 0.39
C ALA A 268 -20.26 -1.53 -0.77
N LEU A 269 -20.50 -1.97 -2.00
CA LEU A 269 -19.96 -1.36 -3.21
C LEU A 269 -20.48 0.08 -3.38
N ILE A 270 -21.78 0.32 -3.25
CA ILE A 270 -22.37 1.66 -3.36
C ILE A 270 -21.73 2.61 -2.33
N ILE A 271 -21.68 2.19 -1.07
CA ILE A 271 -21.12 3.02 0.02
C ILE A 271 -19.63 3.26 -0.22
N ALA A 272 -18.85 2.23 -0.56
CA ALA A 272 -17.42 2.38 -0.84
C ALA A 272 -17.15 3.29 -2.04
N SER A 273 -17.96 3.22 -3.10
CA SER A 273 -17.87 4.12 -4.26
C SER A 273 -18.19 5.57 -3.90
N ILE A 274 -19.17 5.82 -3.03
CA ILE A 274 -19.48 7.17 -2.53
C ILE A 274 -18.31 7.69 -1.69
N VAL A 275 -17.80 6.90 -0.74
CA VAL A 275 -16.66 7.29 0.11
C VAL A 275 -15.42 7.58 -0.74
N PHE A 276 -15.15 6.75 -1.75
CA PHE A 276 -14.08 6.97 -2.72
C PHE A 276 -14.28 8.29 -3.50
N GLY A 277 -15.49 8.57 -3.99
CA GLY A 277 -15.79 9.83 -4.67
C GLY A 277 -15.58 11.05 -3.77
N LEU A 278 -16.08 11.00 -2.53
CA LEU A 278 -15.95 12.08 -1.55
C LEU A 278 -14.49 12.35 -1.16
N ALA A 279 -13.68 11.30 -1.05
CA ALA A 279 -12.24 11.40 -0.77
C ALA A 279 -11.49 12.27 -1.80
N HIS A 280 -11.97 12.32 -3.04
CA HIS A 280 -11.30 13.02 -4.13
C HIS A 280 -11.86 14.42 -4.43
N LEU A 281 -12.91 14.85 -3.73
CA LEU A 281 -13.48 16.19 -3.91
C LEU A 281 -12.47 17.31 -3.59
N ASN A 282 -11.59 17.09 -2.62
CA ASN A 282 -10.56 18.06 -2.24
C ASN A 282 -9.37 18.12 -3.23
N ASN A 283 -9.27 17.16 -4.15
CA ASN A 283 -8.22 17.12 -5.16
C ASN A 283 -8.63 17.84 -6.46
N ALA A 284 -9.85 18.37 -6.53
CA ALA A 284 -10.42 19.04 -7.70
C ALA A 284 -10.29 20.58 -7.67
N SER A 285 -9.61 21.15 -6.67
CA SER A 285 -9.34 22.59 -6.51
C SER A 285 -7.91 22.97 -6.85
#